data_AF-A0A0G2H2J0-F1
#
_entry.id   AF-A0A0G2H2J0-F1
#
_cell.length_a   1.000
_cell.length_b   1.000
_cell.length_c   1.000
_cell.angle_alpha   90.00
_cell.angle_beta   90.00
_cell.angle_gamma   90.00
#
_symmetry.space_group_name_H-M   'P 1'
#
loop_
_entity.id
_entity.type
_entity.pdbx_description
1 polymer ?
#
loop_
_entity_poly.entity_id
_entity_poly.type
_entity_poly.pdbx_seq_one_letter_code
_entity_poly.pdbx_strand_id
1 'polypeptide(L)'
;MKSITTTATTLLALASSAAANTWTLYCGDSCSNGTAIVTGSNFTGASCTNLTSEYEYCYLEADRSWYYAAVFQNEDCVVSSDAAGSVLQAGECTDSGAFDSYFVVLDV
;
A
#
# COMPACT_ATOMS: atom_id res chain seq x y z
N MET A 1 -11.22 32.19 46.72
CA MET A 1 -10.41 32.53 45.52
C MET A 1 -9.15 31.67 45.51
N LYS A 2 -9.03 30.74 44.55
CA LYS A 2 -7.81 30.37 43.81
C LYS A 2 -8.06 29.04 43.09
N SER A 3 -8.50 29.14 41.84
CA SER A 3 -8.42 28.03 40.89
C SER A 3 -6.97 27.96 40.40
N ILE A 4 -6.32 26.82 40.55
CA ILE A 4 -5.00 26.55 39.95
C ILE A 4 -5.27 25.74 38.68
N THR A 5 -5.22 26.44 37.56
CA THR A 5 -5.30 25.87 36.22
C THR A 5 -3.94 25.27 35.87
N THR A 6 -3.87 23.95 35.76
CA THR A 6 -2.69 23.25 35.23
C THR A 6 -2.81 23.17 33.71
N THR A 7 -2.07 24.03 33.00
CA THR A 7 -2.01 24.05 31.54
C THR A 7 -1.27 22.81 31.04
N ALA A 8 -1.96 21.91 30.35
CA ALA A 8 -1.34 20.79 29.66
C ALA A 8 -0.65 21.29 28.39
N THR A 9 0.68 21.27 28.39
CA THR A 9 1.48 21.56 27.19
C THR A 9 1.59 20.29 26.36
N THR A 10 0.64 20.07 25.45
CA THR A 10 0.78 19.08 24.39
C THR A 10 1.85 19.55 23.40
N LEU A 11 3.06 18.96 23.48
CA LEU A 11 4.03 19.04 22.40
C LEU A 11 3.45 18.28 21.19
N LEU A 12 2.91 19.01 20.21
CA LEU A 12 2.76 18.47 18.87
C LEU A 12 4.16 18.39 18.25
N ALA A 13 4.75 17.20 18.25
CA ALA A 13 5.88 16.92 17.38
C ALA A 13 5.36 16.91 15.94
N LEU A 14 5.61 17.99 15.20
CA LEU A 14 5.53 17.95 13.74
C LEU A 14 6.66 17.05 13.27
N ALA A 15 6.36 15.77 13.03
CA ALA A 15 7.20 14.93 12.22
C ALA A 15 7.26 15.59 10.84
N SER A 16 8.40 16.22 10.52
CA SER A 16 8.70 16.61 9.15
C SER A 16 8.75 15.32 8.33
N SER A 17 7.68 15.00 7.60
CA SER A 17 7.77 14.04 6.51
C SER A 17 8.68 14.69 5.47
N ALA A 18 9.97 14.34 5.52
CA ALA A 18 10.76 14.41 4.31
C ALA A 18 9.95 13.66 3.27
N ALA A 19 9.58 14.32 2.17
CA ALA A 19 8.93 13.70 1.02
C ALA A 19 9.90 12.69 0.38
N ALA A 20 10.22 11.63 1.11
CA ALA A 20 10.80 10.42 0.57
C ALA A 20 9.72 9.88 -0.36
N ASN A 21 10.06 9.59 -1.62
CA ASN A 21 9.10 9.07 -2.60
C ASN A 21 8.59 7.69 -2.13
N THR A 22 7.62 7.68 -1.20
CA THR A 22 7.10 6.52 -0.50
C THR A 22 5.90 5.95 -1.22
N TRP A 23 5.72 4.65 -1.02
CA TRP A 23 4.54 3.93 -1.45
C TRP A 23 4.26 2.81 -0.45
N THR A 24 2.99 2.45 -0.34
CA THR A 24 2.51 1.33 0.47
C THR A 24 1.42 0.60 -0.30
N LEU A 25 1.60 -0.71 -0.45
CA LEU A 25 0.56 -1.59 -0.99
C LEU A 25 -0.27 -2.11 0.19
N TYR A 26 -1.57 -1.90 0.12
CA TYR A 26 -2.53 -2.39 1.09
C TYR A 26 -3.42 -3.45 0.45
N CYS A 27 -3.71 -4.52 1.17
CA CYS A 27 -4.69 -5.53 0.75
C CYS A 27 -5.59 -5.95 1.92
N GLY A 28 -6.83 -6.31 1.65
CA GLY A 28 -7.83 -6.63 2.65
C GLY A 28 -9.19 -6.96 2.06
N ASP A 29 -10.24 -6.78 2.87
CA ASP A 29 -11.64 -6.99 2.49
C ASP A 29 -12.31 -5.74 1.90
N SER A 30 -11.57 -4.63 1.73
CA SER A 30 -12.08 -3.40 1.09
C SER A 30 -10.96 -2.43 0.69
N CYS A 31 -11.29 -1.49 -0.21
CA CYS A 31 -10.41 -0.41 -0.66
C CYS A 31 -10.09 0.68 0.37
N SER A 32 -10.65 0.62 1.58
CA SER A 32 -10.50 1.70 2.57
C SER A 32 -10.00 1.22 3.93
N ASN A 33 -9.85 -0.09 4.11
CA ASN A 33 -9.41 -0.67 5.38
C ASN A 33 -8.50 -1.88 5.16
N GLY A 34 -7.66 -1.81 4.13
CA GLY A 34 -6.65 -2.83 3.85
C GLY A 34 -5.52 -2.81 4.87
N THR A 35 -4.91 -3.97 5.09
CA THR A 35 -3.67 -4.12 5.86
C THR A 35 -2.49 -3.76 4.98
N ALA A 36 -1.53 -3.00 5.50
CA ALA A 36 -0.28 -2.71 4.79
C ALA A 36 0.51 -4.01 4.60
N ILE A 37 0.65 -4.45 3.36
CA ILE A 37 1.40 -5.66 2.99
C ILE A 37 2.89 -5.34 2.90
N VAL A 38 3.23 -4.21 2.28
CA VAL A 38 4.61 -3.79 2.05
C VAL A 38 4.67 -2.27 1.91
N THR A 39 5.78 -1.69 2.31
CA THR A 39 6.10 -0.27 2.12
C THR A 39 7.49 -0.13 1.55
N GLY A 40 7.68 0.82 0.65
CA GLY A 40 8.98 1.16 0.09
C GLY A 40 9.18 2.67 -0.04
N SER A 41 10.39 3.05 -0.43
CA SER A 41 10.78 4.46 -0.58
C SER A 41 11.97 4.62 -1.54
N ASN A 42 12.32 5.86 -1.88
CA ASN A 42 13.59 6.20 -2.55
C ASN A 42 13.83 5.44 -3.87
N PHE A 43 12.83 5.39 -4.75
CA PHE A 43 12.97 4.74 -6.05
C PHE A 43 13.30 3.25 -5.94
N THR A 44 12.74 2.57 -4.94
CA THR A 44 12.75 1.11 -4.87
C THR A 44 11.35 0.57 -5.07
N GLY A 45 11.25 -0.53 -5.83
CA GLY A 45 10.03 -1.32 -5.94
C GLY A 45 10.10 -2.57 -5.06
N ALA A 46 9.11 -3.43 -5.17
CA ALA A 46 9.14 -4.79 -4.65
C ALA A 46 9.15 -5.78 -5.82
N SER A 47 10.09 -6.71 -5.79
CA SER A 47 10.06 -7.88 -6.69
C SER A 47 8.82 -8.74 -6.40
N CYS A 48 8.55 -9.68 -7.30
CA CYS A 48 7.46 -10.64 -7.10
C CYS A 48 7.55 -11.29 -5.71
N THR A 49 6.45 -11.22 -4.96
CA THR A 49 6.34 -11.71 -3.59
C THR A 49 4.97 -12.37 -3.40
N ASN A 50 4.96 -13.57 -2.83
CA ASN A 50 3.72 -14.26 -2.47
C ASN A 50 3.16 -13.68 -1.17
N LEU A 51 1.86 -13.49 -1.15
CA LEU A 51 1.09 -13.04 0.00
C LEU A 51 0.96 -14.22 0.98
N THR A 52 0.93 -13.93 2.27
CA THR A 52 0.73 -14.99 3.29
C THR A 52 -0.74 -15.38 3.43
N SER A 53 -1.63 -14.69 2.73
CA SER A 53 -3.08 -14.87 2.74
C SER A 53 -3.65 -14.32 1.44
N GLU A 54 -4.75 -14.93 0.98
CA GLU A 54 -5.53 -14.41 -0.13
C GLU A 54 -6.29 -13.13 0.28
N TYR A 55 -6.28 -12.11 -0.58
CA TYR A 55 -7.01 -10.86 -0.36
C TYR A 55 -7.89 -10.52 -1.56
N GLU A 56 -9.12 -10.07 -1.32
CA GLU A 56 -10.07 -9.73 -2.40
C GLU A 56 -9.84 -8.33 -2.97
N TYR A 57 -9.35 -7.41 -2.13
CA TYR A 57 -9.11 -6.01 -2.48
C TYR A 57 -7.65 -5.66 -2.25
N CYS A 58 -7.08 -4.91 -3.18
CA CYS A 58 -5.78 -4.28 -3.01
C CYS A 58 -5.79 -2.86 -3.56
N TYR A 59 -5.07 -1.95 -2.91
CA TYR A 59 -4.88 -0.58 -3.37
C TYR A 59 -3.46 -0.10 -3.09
N LEU A 60 -2.97 0.80 -3.94
CA LEU A 60 -1.63 1.38 -3.81
C LEU A 60 -1.76 2.84 -3.37
N GLU A 61 -1.21 3.16 -2.21
CA GLU A 61 -0.95 4.56 -1.84
C GLU A 61 0.49 4.89 -2.20
N ALA A 62 0.70 5.97 -2.95
CA ALA A 62 2.04 6.44 -3.26
C ALA A 62 2.07 7.97 -3.38
N ASP A 63 3.17 8.57 -2.94
CA ASP A 63 3.40 10.02 -3.02
C ASP A 63 3.59 10.49 -4.48
N ARG A 64 3.79 9.55 -5.40
CA ARG A 64 4.11 9.80 -6.80
C ARG A 64 3.36 8.84 -7.70
N SER A 65 2.90 9.35 -8.84
CA SER A 65 2.11 8.60 -9.83
C SER A 65 2.90 7.63 -10.70
N TRP A 66 4.23 7.65 -10.66
CA TRP A 66 5.09 6.71 -11.40
C TRP A 66 5.27 5.36 -10.68
N TYR A 67 4.68 5.17 -9.50
CA TYR A 67 4.62 3.87 -8.87
C TYR A 67 3.34 3.18 -9.29
N TYR A 68 3.47 1.93 -9.70
CA TYR A 68 2.34 1.05 -9.88
C TYR A 68 2.62 -0.30 -9.23
N ALA A 69 1.56 -0.96 -8.78
CA ALA A 69 1.59 -2.32 -8.31
C ALA A 69 0.91 -3.21 -9.33
N ALA A 70 1.30 -4.48 -9.37
CA ALA A 70 0.51 -5.52 -9.99
C ALA A 70 0.25 -6.59 -8.95
N VAL A 71 -1.01 -7.05 -8.88
CA VAL A 71 -1.46 -8.12 -7.99
C VAL A 71 -2.01 -9.26 -8.83
N PHE A 72 -1.77 -10.49 -8.41
CA PHE A 72 -2.03 -11.70 -9.19
C PHE A 72 -2.83 -12.70 -8.36
N GLN A 73 -3.78 -13.38 -9.00
CA GLN A 73 -4.57 -14.45 -8.39
C GLN A 73 -3.84 -15.80 -8.30
N ASN A 74 -2.57 -15.84 -8.72
CA ASN A 74 -1.69 -16.98 -8.47
C ASN A 74 -0.47 -16.50 -7.69
N GLU A 75 0.19 -17.44 -7.06
CA GLU A 75 1.56 -17.29 -6.59
C GLU A 75 2.56 -17.01 -7.73
N ASP A 76 3.74 -16.54 -7.37
CA ASP A 76 4.89 -16.32 -8.24
C ASP A 76 4.63 -15.33 -9.40
N CYS A 77 3.62 -14.46 -9.24
CA CYS A 77 3.22 -13.42 -10.19
C CYS A 77 2.91 -13.95 -11.59
N VAL A 78 2.28 -15.12 -11.66
CA VAL A 78 1.92 -15.78 -12.92
C VAL A 78 0.49 -15.42 -13.33
N VAL A 79 0.31 -15.01 -14.58
CA VAL A 79 -1.01 -14.87 -15.22
C VAL A 79 -1.32 -16.15 -15.99
N SER A 80 -2.53 -16.67 -15.82
CA SER A 80 -3.03 -17.84 -16.55
C SER A 80 -4.43 -17.57 -17.11
N SER A 81 -4.99 -18.53 -17.86
CA SER A 81 -6.37 -18.45 -18.35
C SER A 81 -7.41 -18.43 -17.22
N ASP A 82 -7.05 -18.98 -16.06
CA ASP A 82 -7.94 -19.22 -14.93
C ASP A 82 -7.69 -18.29 -13.75
N ALA A 83 -6.58 -17.53 -13.78
CA ALA A 83 -6.21 -16.57 -12.75
C ALA A 83 -5.52 -15.34 -13.37
N ALA A 84 -6.15 -14.19 -13.17
CA ALA A 84 -5.75 -12.93 -13.79
C ALA A 84 -4.78 -12.12 -12.91
N GLY A 85 -4.13 -11.13 -13.53
CA GLY A 85 -3.42 -10.06 -12.83
C GLY A 85 -4.16 -8.73 -12.97
N SER A 86 -4.09 -7.88 -11.95
CA SER A 86 -4.59 -6.51 -11.96
C SER A 86 -3.46 -5.52 -11.75
N VAL A 87 -3.42 -4.45 -12.55
CA VAL A 87 -2.47 -3.35 -12.37
C VAL A 87 -3.15 -2.22 -11.61
N LEU A 88 -2.47 -1.72 -10.59
CA LEU A 88 -2.92 -0.67 -9.68
C LEU A 88 -1.99 0.54 -9.82
N GLN A 89 -2.55 1.66 -10.28
CA GLN A 89 -1.86 2.95 -10.21
C GLN A 89 -1.96 3.54 -8.80
N ALA A 90 -1.15 4.54 -8.49
CA ALA A 90 -1.25 5.27 -7.24
C ALA A 90 -2.66 5.87 -7.05
N GLY A 91 -3.32 5.50 -5.95
CA GLY A 91 -4.68 5.89 -5.61
C GLY A 91 -5.78 4.98 -6.17
N GLU A 92 -5.43 3.99 -7.01
CA GLU A 92 -6.39 3.01 -7.53
C GLU A 92 -6.58 1.83 -6.57
N CYS A 93 -7.75 1.21 -6.67
CA CYS A 93 -8.08 -0.01 -5.97
C CYS A 93 -8.64 -1.06 -6.94
N THR A 94 -8.34 -2.33 -6.69
CA THR A 94 -8.97 -3.46 -7.36
C THR A 94 -9.87 -4.21 -6.39
N ASP A 95 -10.92 -4.81 -6.95
CA ASP A 95 -11.94 -5.65 -6.31
C ASP A 95 -12.27 -6.83 -7.25
N SER A 96 -11.22 -7.45 -7.79
CA SER A 96 -11.38 -8.39 -8.92
C SER A 96 -10.90 -9.80 -8.62
N GLY A 97 -10.61 -10.15 -7.36
CA GLY A 97 -10.42 -11.55 -6.97
C GLY A 97 -9.49 -11.76 -5.79
N ALA A 98 -9.39 -13.01 -5.36
CA ALA A 98 -8.45 -13.46 -4.35
C ALA A 98 -7.02 -13.40 -4.90
N PHE A 99 -6.26 -12.38 -4.50
CA PHE A 99 -4.87 -12.20 -4.90
C PHE A 99 -3.91 -12.94 -3.97
N ASP A 100 -2.93 -13.63 -4.56
CA ASP A 100 -1.93 -14.48 -3.92
C ASP A 100 -0.49 -13.95 -4.06
N SER A 101 -0.22 -13.06 -5.01
CA SER A 101 1.10 -12.44 -5.13
C SER A 101 1.06 -11.02 -5.67
N TYR A 102 2.15 -10.28 -5.51
CA TYR A 102 2.27 -8.92 -6.00
C TYR A 102 3.69 -8.56 -6.43
N PHE A 103 3.81 -7.50 -7.21
CA PHE A 103 5.05 -6.71 -7.32
C PHE A 103 4.73 -5.21 -7.32
N VAL A 104 5.74 -4.38 -7.04
CA VAL A 104 5.65 -2.91 -7.15
C VAL A 104 6.83 -2.42 -7.97
N VAL A 105 6.57 -1.59 -8.98
CA VAL A 105 7.58 -1.15 -9.95
C VAL A 105 7.56 0.38 -10.06
N LEU A 106 8.71 0.90 -10.46
CA LEU A 106 8.90 2.28 -10.88
C LEU A 106 8.74 2.37 -12.40
N ASP A 107 7.81 3.18 -12.84
CA ASP A 107 7.65 3.56 -14.24
C ASP A 107 8.40 4.87 -14.50
N VAL A 108 9.70 4.77 -14.85
CA VAL A 108 10.62 5.90 -15.05
C VAL A 108 10.82 6.26 -16.51
#